data_AF-A0A9E5TTX9-F1
#
_entry.id   AF-A0A9E5TTX9-F1
#
_cell.length_a   1.000
_cell.length_b   1.000
_cell.length_c   1.000
_cell.angle_alpha   90.00
_cell.angle_beta   90.00
_cell.angle_gamma   90.00
#
_symmetry.space_group_name_H-M   'P 1'
#
loop_
_entity.id
_entity.type
_entity.pdbx_description
1 polymer ?
#
loop_
_entity_poly.entity_id
_entity_poly.type
_entity_poly.pdbx_seq_one_letter_code
_entity_poly.pdbx_strand_id
1 'polypeptide(L)'
;VHVLLFKGDLPDEKWERQSDHAQRTLYGETIDLGGKITAEHGIGILRKSYLSMNLGSSELDAIKRLKSALDPKYILNPGKIFDL
;
A
#
# COMPACT_ATOMS: atom_id res chain seq x y z
N VAL A 1 10.28 -11.50 -0.53
CA VAL A 1 10.38 -12.15 0.81
C VAL A 1 9.02 -12.12 1.47
N HIS A 2 8.66 -13.15 2.22
CA HIS A 2 7.44 -13.14 3.04
C HIS A 2 7.83 -12.81 4.47
N VAL A 3 7.17 -11.80 5.05
CA VAL A 3 7.37 -11.36 6.42
C VAL A 3 6.04 -11.46 7.14
N LEU A 4 6.08 -11.97 8.37
CA LEU A 4 4.91 -12.12 9.22
C LEU A 4 5.19 -11.43 10.55
N LEU A 5 4.34 -10.48 10.93
CA LEU A 5 4.38 -9.86 12.24
C LEU A 5 3.52 -10.70 13.18
N PHE A 6 4.03 -11.01 14.37
CA PHE A 6 3.32 -11.80 15.36
C PHE A 6 2.94 -10.93 16.57
N LYS A 7 1.67 -10.97 16.96
CA LYS A 7 1.12 -10.15 18.06
C LYS A 7 1.60 -10.60 19.44
N GLY A 8 1.72 -11.91 19.66
CA GLY A 8 1.95 -12.48 20.99
C GLY A 8 0.89 -12.00 21.98
N ASP A 9 1.35 -11.61 23.17
CA ASP A 9 0.48 -11.15 24.28
C ASP A 9 0.30 -9.62 24.30
N LEU A 10 0.63 -8.92 23.22
CA LEU A 10 0.46 -7.47 23.16
C LEU A 10 -1.03 -7.08 23.21
N PRO A 11 -1.41 -6.07 24.01
CA PRO A 11 -2.73 -5.47 23.94
C PRO A 11 -3.03 -4.92 22.54
N ASP A 12 -4.29 -4.95 22.10
CA ASP A 12 -4.74 -4.55 20.75
C ASP A 12 -4.22 -3.18 20.34
N GLU A 13 -4.40 -2.16 21.19
CA GLU A 13 -3.96 -0.79 20.91
C GLU A 13 -2.43 -0.70 20.68
N LYS A 14 -1.65 -1.44 21.48
CA LYS A 14 -0.19 -1.48 21.31
C LYS A 14 0.18 -2.22 20.03
N TRP A 15 -0.51 -3.33 19.74
CA TRP A 15 -0.30 -4.12 18.55
C TRP A 15 -0.54 -3.28 17.29
N GLU A 16 -1.70 -2.63 17.16
CA GLU A 16 -2.04 -1.82 15.98
C GLU A 16 -0.99 -0.74 15.71
N ARG A 17 -0.61 0.01 16.74
CA ARG A 17 0.41 1.07 16.60
C ARG A 17 1.78 0.51 16.21
N GLN A 18 2.19 -0.60 16.82
CA GLN A 18 3.50 -1.19 16.56
C GLN A 18 3.57 -1.93 15.22
N SER A 19 2.50 -2.61 14.82
CA SER A 19 2.42 -3.30 13.54
C SER A 19 2.47 -2.31 12.38
N ASP A 20 1.74 -1.19 12.48
CA ASP A 20 1.77 -0.14 11.46
C ASP A 20 3.15 0.49 11.35
N HIS A 21 3.79 0.79 12.48
CA HIS A 21 5.15 1.31 12.49
C HIS A 21 6.15 0.32 11.88
N ALA A 22 6.11 -0.94 12.33
CA ALA A 22 7.00 -1.99 11.81
C ALA A 22 6.82 -2.21 10.31
N GLN A 23 5.57 -2.21 9.82
CA GLN A 23 5.28 -2.37 8.41
C GLN A 23 5.78 -1.20 7.57
N ARG A 24 5.60 0.05 8.05
CA ARG A 24 6.12 1.24 7.36
C ARG A 24 7.64 1.24 7.29
N THR A 25 8.31 0.90 8.39
CA THR A 25 9.77 0.77 8.44
C THR A 25 10.25 -0.32 7.47
N LEU A 26 9.63 -1.51 7.50
CA LEU A 26 9.97 -2.60 6.59
C LEU A 26 9.85 -2.20 5.12
N TYR A 27 8.79 -1.47 4.75
CA TYR A 27 8.61 -1.01 3.37
C TYR A 27 9.63 0.05 2.96
N GLY A 28 9.99 0.96 3.86
CA GLY A 28 11.08 1.91 3.64
C GLY A 28 12.39 1.20 3.31
N GLU A 29 12.85 0.32 4.20
CA GLU A 29 14.08 -0.47 4.00
C GLU A 29 14.02 -1.32 2.73
N THR A 30 12.87 -1.92 2.43
CA THR A 30 12.67 -2.70 1.21
C THR A 30 12.90 -1.85 -0.04
N ILE A 31 12.41 -0.61 -0.06
CA ILE A 31 12.55 0.30 -1.20
C ILE A 31 13.99 0.80 -1.31
N ASP A 32 14.64 1.15 -0.18
CA ASP A 32 16.03 1.60 -0.14
C ASP A 32 17.00 0.52 -0.67
N LEU A 33 16.66 -0.76 -0.48
CA LEU A 33 17.37 -1.90 -1.04
C LEU A 33 17.01 -2.20 -2.51
N GLY A 34 16.22 -1.36 -3.17
CA GLY A 34 15.78 -1.53 -4.57
C GLY A 34 14.62 -2.51 -4.77
N GLY A 35 13.99 -2.96 -3.68
CA GLY A 35 12.82 -3.84 -3.71
C GLY A 35 11.51 -3.11 -4.01
N LYS A 36 10.39 -3.86 -3.88
CA LYS A 36 9.03 -3.36 -4.07
C LYS A 36 8.15 -3.79 -2.91
N ILE A 37 7.14 -2.98 -2.57
CA ILE A 37 6.21 -3.20 -1.43
C ILE A 37 5.41 -4.51 -1.55
N THR A 38 5.19 -4.97 -2.77
CA THR A 38 4.44 -6.19 -3.06
C THR A 38 5.05 -6.90 -4.26
N ALA A 39 5.03 -8.23 -4.22
CA ALA A 39 5.40 -9.09 -5.35
C ALA A 39 4.11 -9.63 -6.00
N GLU A 40 3.41 -10.57 -5.34
CA GLU A 40 2.17 -11.17 -5.89
C GLU A 40 0.85 -10.68 -5.26
N HIS A 41 0.86 -10.17 -4.03
CA HIS A 41 -0.40 -9.91 -3.29
C HIS A 41 -1.10 -8.61 -3.72
N GLY A 42 -0.42 -7.75 -4.47
CA GLY A 42 -0.91 -6.43 -4.85
C GLY A 42 -0.98 -5.43 -3.68
N ILE A 43 -1.63 -4.30 -3.94
CA ILE A 43 -1.72 -3.15 -3.03
C ILE A 43 -3.07 -3.18 -2.28
N GLY A 44 -4.18 -3.04 -3.01
CA GLY A 44 -5.52 -2.93 -2.43
C GLY A 44 -5.65 -1.84 -1.37
N ILE A 45 -6.72 -1.92 -0.55
CA ILE A 45 -6.97 -0.93 0.52
C ILE A 45 -5.87 -0.97 1.58
N LEU A 46 -5.38 -2.17 1.91
CA LEU A 46 -4.43 -2.37 3.02
C LEU A 46 -3.09 -1.68 2.78
N ARG A 47 -2.68 -1.48 1.51
CA ARG A 47 -1.39 -0.89 1.18
C ARG A 47 -1.48 0.38 0.36
N LYS A 48 -2.68 0.92 0.10
CA LYS A 48 -2.84 2.13 -0.73
C LYS A 48 -2.11 3.33 -0.15
N SER A 49 -2.01 3.43 1.17
CA SER A 49 -1.28 4.50 1.86
C SER A 49 0.23 4.49 1.60
N TYR A 50 0.78 3.35 1.17
CA TYR A 50 2.21 3.20 0.89
C TYR A 50 2.54 3.34 -0.61
N LEU A 51 1.56 3.54 -1.50
CA LEU A 51 1.77 3.57 -2.95
C LEU A 51 2.83 4.61 -3.35
N SER A 52 2.78 5.78 -2.71
CA SER A 52 3.67 6.91 -2.97
C SER A 52 5.11 6.69 -2.51
N MET A 53 5.38 5.65 -1.71
CA MET A 53 6.75 5.27 -1.38
C MET A 53 7.41 4.56 -2.57
N ASN A 54 6.62 3.85 -3.39
CA ASN A 54 7.12 2.99 -4.46
C ASN A 54 6.96 3.58 -5.86
N LEU A 55 6.04 4.53 -6.03
CA LEU A 55 5.70 5.18 -7.29
C LEU A 55 5.80 6.70 -7.16
N GLY A 56 6.38 7.34 -8.17
CA GLY A 56 6.43 8.80 -8.28
C GLY A 56 5.08 9.42 -8.63
N SER A 57 4.97 10.73 -8.47
CA SER A 57 3.74 11.49 -8.76
C SER A 57 3.26 11.31 -10.21
N SER A 58 4.17 11.29 -11.19
CA SER A 58 3.81 11.11 -12.60
C SER A 58 3.23 9.72 -12.89
N GLU A 59 3.74 8.66 -12.25
CA GLU A 59 3.21 7.30 -12.40
C GLU A 59 1.81 7.20 -11.77
N LEU A 60 1.64 7.76 -10.57
CA LEU A 60 0.35 7.82 -9.89
C LEU A 60 -0.69 8.56 -10.75
N ASP A 61 -0.34 9.70 -11.32
CA ASP A 61 -1.21 10.48 -12.19
C ASP A 61 -1.55 9.74 -13.49
N ALA A 62 -0.59 9.01 -14.08
CA ALA A 62 -0.83 8.20 -15.26
C ALA A 62 -1.88 7.11 -14.99
N ILE A 63 -1.76 6.41 -13.85
CA ILE A 63 -2.72 5.36 -13.48
C ILE A 63 -4.11 5.95 -13.18
N LYS A 64 -4.18 7.10 -12.49
CA LYS A 64 -5.45 7.80 -12.25
C LYS A 64 -6.13 8.22 -13.55
N ARG A 65 -5.38 8.80 -14.50
CA ARG A 65 -5.89 9.17 -15.83
C ARG A 65 -6.41 7.95 -16.59
N LEU A 66 -5.67 6.83 -16.53
CA LEU A 66 -6.11 5.58 -17.14
C LEU A 66 -7.42 5.07 -16.50
N LYS A 67 -7.54 5.13 -15.18
CA LYS A 67 -8.76 4.78 -14.44
C LYS A 67 -9.94 5.64 -14.89
N SER A 68 -9.78 6.96 -14.96
CA SER A 68 -10.84 7.88 -15.40
C SER A 68 -11.23 7.67 -16.87
N ALA A 69 -10.28 7.29 -17.73
CA ALA A 69 -10.56 7.01 -19.15
C ALA A 69 -11.33 5.71 -19.35
N LEU A 70 -10.98 4.65 -18.61
CA LEU A 70 -11.60 3.32 -18.73
C LEU A 70 -12.88 3.17 -17.89
N ASP A 71 -13.00 3.91 -16.80
CA ASP A 71 -14.13 3.88 -15.88
C ASP A 71 -14.55 5.30 -15.49
N PRO A 72 -15.14 6.07 -16.43
CA PRO A 72 -15.50 7.47 -16.21
C PRO A 72 -16.59 7.69 -15.15
N LYS A 73 -17.29 6.63 -14.75
CA LYS A 73 -18.32 6.66 -13.70
C LYS A 73 -17.81 6.10 -12.36
N TYR A 74 -16.53 5.69 -12.30
CA TYR A 74 -15.88 5.12 -11.11
C TYR A 74 -16.64 3.94 -10.46
N ILE A 75 -17.30 3.10 -11.27
CA ILE A 75 -18.10 1.97 -10.75
C ILE A 75 -17.26 0.72 -10.46
N LEU A 76 -16.09 0.59 -11.09
CA LEU A 76 -15.23 -0.57 -10.95
C LEU A 76 -14.37 -0.45 -9.68
N ASN A 77 -14.89 -0.97 -8.58
CA ASN A 77 -14.18 -1.12 -7.29
C ASN A 77 -13.69 0.22 -6.69
N PRO A 78 -14.61 1.13 -6.34
CA PRO A 78 -14.30 2.47 -5.84
C PRO A 78 -13.49 2.45 -4.53
N GLY A 79 -12.58 3.42 -4.35
CA GLY A 79 -11.80 3.59 -3.12
C GLY A 79 -10.69 2.56 -2.87
N LYS A 80 -10.54 1.53 -3.72
CA LYS A 80 -9.62 0.41 -3.45
C LYS A 80 -8.14 0.78 -3.57
N ILE A 81 -7.80 1.63 -4.54
CA ILE A 81 -6.43 2.10 -4.80
C ILE A 81 -6.36 3.63 -4.72
N PHE A 82 -7.34 4.32 -5.30
CA PHE A 82 -7.46 5.77 -5.24
C PHE A 82 -8.80 6.15 -4.62
N ASP A 83 -8.80 7.26 -3.89
CA ASP A 83 -10.01 7.90 -3.37
C ASP A 83 -10.56 8.84 -4.45
N LEU A 84 -11.20 8.23 -5.45
CA LEU A 84 -11.85 8.85 -6.61
C LEU A 84 -13.30 8.37 -6.72
#